data_AF-A0A922P3A9-F1
#
_entry.id   AF-A0A922P3A9-F1
#
_cell.length_a   1.000
_cell.length_b   1.000
_cell.length_c   1.000
_cell.angle_alpha   90.00
_cell.angle_beta   90.00
_cell.angle_gamma   90.00
#
_symmetry.space_group_name_H-M   'P 1'
#
loop_
_entity.id
_entity.type
_entity.pdbx_description
1 polymer ?
#
loop_
_entity_poly.entity_id
_entity_poly.type
_entity_poly.pdbx_seq_one_letter_code
_entity_poly.pdbx_strand_id
1 'polypeptide(L)'
;MIHAMHLQQMREVRQVLDRVASGLGAAGDVAAAVASLDMTRNIRASGNICGQECQMLTFHHTAEDQWIFPALMGRSEGLTKVVERLAEEHLIIHTLIEGLEASAISAIENPSAEAFGELKEIYDLLETVVQSHFGYEQEELEEALGFFEVDV
;
A
#
# COMPACT_ATOMS: atom_id res chain seq x y z
N MET A 1 10.45 0.96 -12.97
CA MET A 1 9.23 1.43 -13.68
C MET A 1 7.96 1.11 -12.89
N ILE A 2 7.83 -0.11 -12.34
CA ILE A 2 6.67 -0.58 -11.56
C ILE A 2 6.58 0.09 -10.17
N HIS A 3 7.66 0.13 -9.37
CA HIS A 3 7.64 0.81 -8.06
C HIS A 3 7.21 2.29 -8.15
N ALA A 4 7.75 3.03 -9.12
CA ALA A 4 7.40 4.44 -9.31
C ALA A 4 5.92 4.65 -9.66
N MET A 5 5.32 3.71 -10.39
CA MET A 5 3.88 3.70 -10.69
C MET A 5 3.07 3.49 -9.40
N HIS A 6 3.42 2.48 -8.58
CA HIS A 6 2.78 2.25 -7.28
C HIS A 6 2.87 3.46 -6.36
N LEU A 7 4.05 4.08 -6.24
CA LEU A 7 4.23 5.28 -5.42
C LEU A 7 3.39 6.46 -5.93
N GLN A 8 3.19 6.58 -7.24
CA GLN A 8 2.30 7.59 -7.81
C GLN A 8 0.83 7.31 -7.44
N GLN A 9 0.39 6.07 -7.55
CA GLN A 9 -0.96 5.66 -7.19
C GLN A 9 -1.23 5.87 -5.70
N MET A 10 -0.26 5.56 -4.82
CA MET A 10 -0.39 5.86 -3.40
C MET A 10 -0.55 7.36 -3.14
N ARG A 11 0.24 8.22 -3.79
CA ARG A 11 0.06 9.68 -3.65
C ARG A 11 -1.34 10.16 -4.06
N GLU A 12 -1.96 9.53 -5.06
CA GLU A 12 -3.32 9.87 -5.48
C GLU A 12 -4.36 9.50 -4.42
N VAL A 13 -4.20 8.35 -3.77
CA VAL A 13 -5.05 7.90 -2.66
C VAL A 13 -4.87 8.80 -1.44
N ARG A 14 -3.63 9.16 -1.09
CA ARG A 14 -3.32 10.14 -0.03
C ARG A 14 -4.11 11.43 -0.22
N GLN A 15 -4.08 11.99 -1.44
CA GLN A 15 -4.79 13.21 -1.75
C GLN A 15 -6.31 13.08 -1.60
N VAL A 16 -6.88 11.90 -1.90
CA VAL A 16 -8.31 11.64 -1.65
C VAL A 16 -8.61 11.66 -0.15
N LEU A 17 -7.81 10.95 0.66
CA LEU A 17 -7.99 10.88 2.11
C LEU A 17 -7.83 12.25 2.77
N ASP A 18 -6.86 13.05 2.36
CA ASP A 18 -6.63 14.40 2.90
C ASP A 18 -7.77 15.37 2.56
N ARG A 19 -8.36 15.24 1.36
CA ARG A 19 -9.56 16.01 0.98
C ARG A 19 -10.76 15.65 1.84
N VAL A 20 -10.96 14.35 2.09
CA VAL A 20 -12.05 13.89 2.98
C VAL A 20 -11.82 14.40 4.40
N ALA A 21 -10.61 14.25 4.96
CA ALA A 21 -10.26 14.75 6.28
C ALA A 21 -10.54 16.25 6.44
N SER A 22 -10.15 17.04 5.44
CA SER A 22 -10.39 18.50 5.42
C SER A 22 -11.88 18.86 5.37
N GLY A 23 -12.68 18.10 4.61
CA GLY A 23 -14.13 18.26 4.55
C GLY A 23 -14.83 17.94 5.86
N LEU A 24 -14.35 16.92 6.59
CA LEU A 24 -14.88 16.55 7.92
C LEU A 24 -14.62 17.65 8.96
N GLY A 25 -13.43 18.26 8.94
CA GLY A 25 -13.09 19.35 9.86
C GLY A 25 -13.95 20.61 9.65
N ALA A 26 -14.43 20.86 8.43
CA ALA A 26 -15.23 22.04 8.10
C ALA A 26 -16.72 21.91 8.47
N ALA A 27 -17.24 20.68 8.55
CA ALA A 27 -18.69 20.45 8.55
C ALA A 27 -19.36 20.46 9.94
N GLY A 28 -18.62 20.44 11.05
CA GLY A 28 -19.14 20.57 12.42
C GLY A 28 -19.98 19.39 12.93
N ASP A 29 -20.79 18.76 12.08
CA ASP A 29 -21.47 17.48 12.28
C ASP A 29 -20.86 16.44 11.33
N VAL A 30 -19.93 15.66 11.87
CA VAL A 30 -19.16 14.66 11.13
C VAL A 30 -20.08 13.61 10.52
N ALA A 31 -21.17 13.20 11.17
CA ALA A 31 -22.06 12.18 10.61
C ALA A 31 -22.81 12.71 9.38
N ALA A 32 -23.29 13.95 9.45
CA ALA A 32 -23.90 14.62 8.31
C ALA A 32 -22.86 14.94 7.22
N ALA A 33 -21.62 15.27 7.59
CA ALA A 33 -20.51 15.51 6.67
C ALA A 33 -20.11 14.24 5.93
N VAL A 34 -19.95 13.13 6.63
CA VAL A 34 -19.60 11.84 6.04
C VAL A 34 -20.72 11.31 5.14
N ALA A 35 -21.98 11.57 5.52
CA ALA A 35 -23.15 11.19 4.72
C ALA A 35 -23.44 12.14 3.52
N SER A 36 -23.01 13.41 3.60
CA SER A 36 -23.26 14.45 2.58
C SER A 36 -22.08 14.69 1.65
N LEU A 37 -20.84 14.59 2.15
CA LEU A 37 -19.72 14.15 1.33
C LEU A 37 -20.18 12.82 0.80
N ASP A 38 -20.13 12.65 -0.50
CA ASP A 38 -20.33 11.37 -1.15
C ASP A 38 -19.22 10.40 -0.70
N MET A 39 -18.95 10.19 0.59
CA MET A 39 -17.81 9.44 1.11
C MET A 39 -17.97 7.99 0.71
N THR A 40 -19.17 7.41 0.82
CA THR A 40 -19.45 6.09 0.26
C THR A 40 -19.34 6.08 -1.27
N ARG A 41 -19.71 7.15 -1.98
CA ARG A 41 -19.56 7.23 -3.44
C ARG A 41 -18.11 7.48 -3.86
N ASN A 42 -17.30 8.16 -3.08
CA ASN A 42 -15.89 8.43 -3.29
C ASN A 42 -15.04 7.27 -2.80
N ILE A 43 -15.46 6.49 -1.80
CA ILE A 43 -14.79 5.25 -1.41
C ILE A 43 -15.14 4.15 -2.42
N ARG A 44 -16.40 4.07 -2.88
CA ARG A 44 -16.84 3.09 -3.90
C ARG A 44 -16.44 3.45 -5.33
N ALA A 45 -16.52 4.73 -5.74
CA ALA A 45 -15.97 5.21 -7.02
C ALA A 45 -14.45 5.38 -6.95
N SER A 46 -13.93 5.55 -5.73
CA SER A 46 -12.57 5.22 -5.29
C SER A 46 -12.11 3.94 -5.97
N GLY A 47 -12.68 2.80 -5.61
CA GLY A 47 -11.89 2.02 -4.69
C GLY A 47 -10.72 1.33 -5.38
N ASN A 48 -9.50 1.86 -5.58
CA ASN A 48 -8.59 2.94 -5.17
C ASN A 48 -8.23 3.25 -3.72
N ILE A 49 -9.09 3.26 -2.67
CA ILE A 49 -8.48 3.48 -1.33
C ILE A 49 -7.47 2.38 -0.98
N CYS A 50 -7.71 1.18 -1.51
CA CYS A 50 -6.71 0.11 -1.58
C CYS A 50 -7.08 -0.92 -2.67
N GLY A 51 -8.36 -1.14 -2.97
CA GLY A 51 -8.86 -2.20 -3.87
C GLY A 51 -7.96 -2.56 -5.06
N GLN A 52 -7.95 -1.76 -6.12
CA GLN A 52 -7.13 -2.04 -7.31
C GLN A 52 -5.62 -1.96 -7.04
N GLU A 53 -5.19 -0.97 -6.27
CA GLU A 53 -3.76 -0.68 -6.10
C GLU A 53 -3.04 -1.66 -5.21
N CYS A 54 -3.65 -2.02 -4.09
CA CYS A 54 -3.17 -3.09 -3.23
C CYS A 54 -3.27 -4.44 -3.91
N GLN A 55 -4.27 -4.70 -4.76
CA GLN A 55 -4.30 -5.92 -5.56
C GLN A 55 -3.11 -5.99 -6.53
N MET A 56 -2.77 -4.88 -7.18
CA MET A 56 -1.59 -4.81 -8.04
C MET A 56 -0.29 -4.96 -7.25
N LEU A 57 -0.20 -4.34 -6.06
CA LEU A 57 0.94 -4.48 -5.16
C LEU A 57 1.11 -5.93 -4.67
N THR A 58 0.02 -6.60 -4.29
CA THR A 58 0.03 -8.02 -3.96
C THR A 58 0.47 -8.87 -5.15
N PHE A 59 0.00 -8.56 -6.37
CA PHE A 59 0.45 -9.28 -7.58
C PHE A 59 1.95 -9.10 -7.82
N HIS A 60 2.45 -7.87 -7.68
CA HIS A 60 3.87 -7.54 -7.79
C HIS A 60 4.72 -8.33 -6.79
N HIS A 61 4.42 -8.24 -5.49
CA HIS A 61 5.16 -8.99 -4.46
C HIS A 61 5.04 -10.50 -4.65
N THR A 62 3.86 -11.00 -5.08
CA THR A 62 3.69 -12.43 -5.40
C THR A 62 4.60 -12.86 -6.54
N ALA A 63 4.80 -12.01 -7.54
CA ALA A 63 5.69 -12.30 -8.64
C ALA A 63 7.16 -12.34 -8.17
N GLU A 64 7.55 -11.41 -7.30
CA GLU A 64 8.87 -11.39 -6.68
C GLU A 64 9.13 -12.65 -5.86
N ASP A 65 8.22 -12.96 -4.93
CA ASP A 65 8.30 -14.13 -4.04
C ASP A 65 8.39 -15.45 -4.82
N GLN A 66 7.65 -15.58 -5.92
CA GLN A 66 7.53 -16.85 -6.65
C GLN A 66 8.58 -17.04 -7.74
N TRP A 67 9.12 -15.95 -8.31
CA TRP A 67 9.95 -16.04 -9.52
C TRP A 67 11.30 -15.34 -9.36
N ILE A 68 11.35 -14.14 -8.80
CA ILE A 68 12.58 -13.33 -8.73
C ILE A 68 13.44 -13.76 -7.54
N PHE A 69 12.88 -13.76 -6.34
CA PHE A 69 13.60 -14.13 -5.11
C PHE A 69 14.22 -15.53 -5.20
N PRO A 70 13.52 -16.58 -5.70
CA PRO A 70 14.14 -17.90 -5.88
C PRO A 70 15.34 -17.91 -6.85
N ALA A 71 15.38 -17.03 -7.85
CA ALA A 71 16.49 -16.96 -8.80
C ALA A 71 17.77 -16.34 -8.20
N LEU A 72 17.60 -15.51 -7.16
CA LEU A 72 18.66 -14.81 -6.42
C LEU A 72 19.13 -15.56 -5.18
N MET A 73 18.27 -16.41 -4.60
CA MET A 73 18.60 -17.23 -3.44
C MET A 73 19.84 -18.12 -3.67
N GLY A 74 20.74 -18.12 -2.69
CA GLY A 74 21.95 -18.96 -2.73
C GLY A 74 23.05 -18.49 -3.70
N ARG A 75 22.87 -17.36 -4.39
CA ARG A 75 23.91 -16.76 -5.24
C ARG A 75 25.05 -16.18 -4.42
N SER A 76 24.76 -15.62 -3.25
CA SER A 76 25.73 -15.21 -2.24
C SER A 76 25.05 -15.13 -0.87
N GLU A 77 25.84 -15.15 0.22
CA GLU A 77 25.29 -14.97 1.57
C GLU A 77 24.62 -13.59 1.73
N GLY A 78 25.15 -12.56 1.07
CA GLY A 78 24.57 -11.22 1.09
C GLY A 78 23.19 -11.17 0.44
N LEU A 79 23.06 -11.73 -0.77
CA LEU A 79 21.78 -11.74 -1.49
C LEU A 79 20.72 -12.59 -0.80
N THR A 80 21.11 -13.71 -0.19
CA THR A 80 20.18 -14.51 0.62
C THR A 80 19.59 -13.66 1.77
N LYS A 81 20.41 -12.88 2.49
CA LYS A 81 19.93 -12.02 3.58
C LYS A 81 19.01 -10.89 3.08
N VAL A 82 19.31 -10.31 1.92
CA VAL A 82 18.46 -9.30 1.30
C VAL A 82 17.09 -9.89 0.96
N VAL A 83 17.07 -11.03 0.27
CA VAL A 83 15.83 -11.72 -0.12
C VAL A 83 15.01 -12.15 1.10
N GLU A 84 15.64 -12.73 2.12
CA GLU A 84 14.96 -13.11 3.37
C GLU A 84 14.28 -11.90 4.02
N ARG A 85 14.98 -10.76 4.10
CA ARG A 85 14.41 -9.52 4.62
C ARG A 85 13.25 -9.01 3.78
N LEU A 86 13.38 -8.97 2.45
CA LEU A 86 12.30 -8.49 1.57
C LEU A 86 11.05 -9.38 1.68
N ALA A 87 11.22 -10.70 1.76
CA ALA A 87 10.12 -11.63 1.98
C ALA A 87 9.44 -11.42 3.34
N GLU A 88 10.19 -11.11 4.40
CA GLU A 88 9.60 -10.73 5.70
C GLU A 88 8.83 -9.40 5.63
N GLU A 89 9.36 -8.41 4.91
CA GLU A 89 8.70 -7.13 4.67
C GLU A 89 7.39 -7.30 3.87
N HIS A 90 7.33 -8.21 2.89
CA HIS A 90 6.09 -8.55 2.17
C HIS A 90 4.98 -9.04 3.10
N LEU A 91 5.30 -9.85 4.11
CA LEU A 91 4.30 -10.34 5.08
C LEU A 91 3.69 -9.18 5.89
N ILE A 92 4.53 -8.21 6.29
CA ILE A 92 4.08 -7.01 7.01
C ILE A 92 3.18 -6.17 6.11
N ILE A 93 3.59 -5.95 4.85
CA ILE A 93 2.80 -5.17 3.89
C ILE A 93 1.45 -5.84 3.63
N HIS A 94 1.39 -7.16 3.44
CA HIS A 94 0.13 -7.88 3.27
C HIS A 94 -0.78 -7.77 4.50
N THR A 95 -0.22 -7.84 5.71
CA THR A 95 -0.99 -7.62 6.94
C THR A 95 -1.60 -6.20 6.99
N LEU A 96 -0.84 -5.19 6.55
CA LEU A 96 -1.32 -3.81 6.49
C LEU A 96 -2.40 -3.62 5.40
N ILE A 97 -2.29 -4.30 4.27
CA ILE A 97 -3.30 -4.30 3.21
C ILE A 97 -4.62 -4.90 3.73
N GLU A 98 -4.57 -6.05 4.40
CA GLU A 98 -5.76 -6.68 4.99
C GLU A 98 -6.41 -5.78 6.05
N GLY A 99 -5.60 -5.16 6.93
CA GLY A 99 -6.07 -4.21 7.93
C GLY A 99 -6.71 -2.96 7.29
N LEU A 100 -6.12 -2.48 6.19
CA LEU A 100 -6.63 -1.33 5.45
C LEU A 100 -7.97 -1.64 4.79
N GLU A 101 -8.12 -2.82 4.20
CA GLU A 101 -9.38 -3.30 3.63
C GLU A 101 -10.48 -3.38 4.71
N ALA A 102 -10.17 -4.01 5.85
CA ALA A 102 -11.11 -4.13 6.97
C ALA A 102 -11.54 -2.76 7.52
N SER A 103 -10.59 -1.83 7.68
CA SER A 103 -10.87 -0.48 8.13
C SER A 103 -11.69 0.32 7.11
N ALA A 104 -11.42 0.15 5.82
CA ALA A 104 -12.21 0.78 4.76
C ALA A 104 -13.66 0.27 4.75
N ILE A 105 -13.88 -1.03 4.94
CA ILE A 105 -15.22 -1.61 5.08
C ILE A 105 -15.92 -1.01 6.31
N SER A 106 -15.25 -0.97 7.46
CA SER A 106 -15.80 -0.39 8.70
C SER A 106 -16.22 1.07 8.51
N ALA A 107 -15.37 1.89 7.86
CA ALA A 107 -15.65 3.29 7.58
C ALA A 107 -16.82 3.51 6.60
N ILE A 108 -17.11 2.52 5.72
CA ILE A 108 -18.27 2.54 4.83
C ILE A 108 -19.56 2.14 5.57
N GLU A 109 -19.49 1.09 6.40
CA GLU A 109 -20.65 0.51 7.07
C GLU A 109 -21.10 1.35 8.26
N ASN A 110 -20.15 1.91 9.02
CA ASN A 110 -20.39 2.68 10.24
C ASN A 110 -19.61 4.01 10.19
N PRO A 111 -20.05 4.96 9.35
CA PRO A 111 -19.23 6.11 9.04
C PRO A 111 -19.11 7.07 10.23
N SER A 112 -17.88 7.34 10.67
CA SER A 112 -17.57 8.23 11.80
C SER A 112 -16.19 8.85 11.67
N ALA A 113 -15.90 9.90 12.46
CA ALA A 113 -14.56 10.51 12.50
C ALA A 113 -13.51 9.49 12.99
N GLU A 114 -13.88 8.63 13.94
CA GLU A 114 -13.00 7.60 14.49
C GLU A 114 -12.68 6.54 13.43
N ALA A 115 -13.69 5.98 12.77
CA ALA A 115 -13.49 4.98 11.71
C ALA A 115 -12.68 5.54 10.53
N PHE A 116 -12.88 6.82 10.17
CA PHE A 116 -12.07 7.46 9.14
C PHE A 116 -10.63 7.75 9.62
N GLY A 117 -10.45 8.10 10.89
CA GLY A 117 -9.14 8.29 11.52
C GLY A 117 -8.31 7.00 11.46
N GLU A 118 -8.89 5.87 11.89
CA GLU A 118 -8.26 4.55 11.81
C GLU A 118 -7.85 4.19 10.38
N LEU A 119 -8.75 4.41 9.41
CA LEU A 119 -8.47 4.17 7.99
C LEU A 119 -7.25 4.97 7.51
N LYS A 120 -7.19 6.25 7.88
CA LYS A 120 -6.09 7.14 7.50
C LYS A 120 -4.78 6.71 8.16
N GLU A 121 -4.80 6.35 9.44
CA GLU A 121 -3.61 5.91 10.18
C GLU A 121 -2.99 4.63 9.59
N ILE A 122 -3.82 3.63 9.27
CA ILE A 122 -3.35 2.40 8.62
C ILE A 122 -2.75 2.73 7.24
N TYR A 123 -3.40 3.61 6.48
CA TYR A 123 -2.90 4.01 5.17
C TYR A 123 -1.58 4.81 5.24
N ASP A 124 -1.43 5.71 6.22
CA ASP A 124 -0.16 6.42 6.53
C ASP A 124 0.99 5.43 6.82
N LEU A 125 0.70 4.39 7.60
CA LEU A 125 1.67 3.35 7.90
C LEU A 125 2.03 2.52 6.66
N LEU A 126 1.03 2.06 5.89
CA LEU A 126 1.25 1.31 4.65
C LEU A 126 2.11 2.11 3.66
N GLU A 127 1.79 3.39 3.44
CA GLU A 127 2.56 4.26 2.55
C GLU A 127 4.01 4.40 2.99
N THR A 128 4.25 4.60 4.29
CA THR A 128 5.61 4.71 4.84
C THR A 128 6.41 3.42 4.64
N VAL A 129 5.78 2.27 4.91
CA VAL A 129 6.44 0.95 4.79
C VAL A 129 6.75 0.65 3.33
N VAL A 130 5.80 0.85 2.40
CA VAL A 130 6.00 0.58 0.97
C VAL A 130 7.09 1.48 0.38
N GLN A 131 7.12 2.77 0.75
CA GLN A 131 8.19 3.68 0.31
C GLN A 131 9.57 3.22 0.78
N SER A 132 9.69 2.80 2.03
CA SER A 132 10.96 2.29 2.58
C SER A 132 11.35 0.96 1.93
N HIS A 133 10.39 0.07 1.72
CA HIS A 133 10.59 -1.26 1.15
C HIS A 133 11.12 -1.16 -0.28
N PHE A 134 10.45 -0.40 -1.15
CA PHE A 134 10.91 -0.19 -2.53
C PHE A 134 12.29 0.46 -2.58
N GLY A 135 12.56 1.44 -1.70
CA GLY A 135 13.89 2.06 -1.65
C GLY A 135 15.00 1.06 -1.35
N TYR A 136 14.78 0.17 -0.39
CA TYR A 136 15.73 -0.86 -0.02
C TYR A 136 15.88 -1.94 -1.11
N GLU A 137 14.77 -2.41 -1.69
CA GLU A 137 14.81 -3.39 -2.78
C GLU A 137 15.61 -2.88 -3.98
N GLN A 138 15.34 -1.64 -4.42
CA GLN A 138 16.03 -1.05 -5.55
C GLN A 138 17.52 -0.89 -5.28
N GLU A 139 17.90 -0.42 -4.09
CA GLU A 139 19.31 -0.24 -3.70
C GLU A 139 20.07 -1.58 -3.69
N GLU A 140 19.45 -2.66 -3.21
CA GLU A 140 20.15 -3.93 -3.01
C GLU A 140 20.07 -4.90 -4.19
N LEU A 141 18.99 -4.87 -4.99
CA LEU A 141 18.76 -5.87 -6.04
C LEU A 141 19.07 -5.37 -7.46
N GLU A 142 19.09 -4.06 -7.73
CA GLU A 142 19.23 -3.55 -9.11
C GLU A 142 20.47 -4.09 -9.84
N GLU A 143 21.63 -4.06 -9.18
CA GLU A 143 22.88 -4.59 -9.76
C GLU A 143 22.82 -6.11 -9.94
N ALA A 144 22.27 -6.83 -8.96
CA ALA A 144 22.20 -8.29 -8.99
C ALA A 144 21.28 -8.81 -10.09
N LEU A 145 20.12 -8.18 -10.29
CA LEU A 145 19.18 -8.52 -11.36
C LEU A 145 19.84 -8.35 -12.74
N GLY A 146 20.56 -7.24 -12.94
CA GLY A 146 21.32 -7.01 -14.17
C GLY A 146 22.47 -7.99 -14.38
N PHE A 147 23.18 -8.36 -13.31
CA PHE A 147 24.30 -9.30 -13.39
C PHE A 147 23.86 -10.75 -13.68
N PHE A 148 22.74 -11.19 -13.10
CA PHE A 148 22.21 -12.55 -13.26
C PHE A 148 21.21 -12.71 -14.42
N GLU A 149 20.94 -11.64 -15.19
CA GLU A 149 19.99 -11.62 -16.30
C GLU A 149 18.60 -12.13 -15.87
N VAL A 150 18.12 -11.69 -14.70
CA VAL A 150 16.78 -12.01 -14.19
C VAL A 150 15.80 -11.00 -14.79
N ASP A 151 14.85 -11.48 -15.59
CA ASP A 151 13.80 -10.65 -16.18
C ASP A 151 12.82 -10.14 -15.10
N VAL A 152 12.54 -8.84 -15.15
CA VAL A 152 11.64 -8.08 -14.25
C VAL A 152 10.55 -7.35 -15.04
#